data_AF-A0A355PII3-F1
#
_entry.id   AF-A0A355PII3-F1
#
_cell.length_a   1.000
_cell.length_b   1.000
_cell.length_c   1.000
_cell.angle_alpha   90.00
_cell.angle_beta   90.00
_cell.angle_gamma   90.00
#
_symmetry.space_group_name_H-M   'P 1'
#
loop_
_entity.id
_entity.type
_entity.pdbx_description
1 polymer ?
#
loop_
_entity_poly.entity_id
_entity_poly.type
_entity_poly.pdbx_seq_one_letter_code
_entity_poly.pdbx_strand_id
1 'polypeptide(L)'
;MLQNNSLLAQLKQQIRETTPRAEGVIKATEKGFGFLETDSGESYFVPPPAMKQVLHGDRVEAVIHENGDKKSVEPEKLIEAGLDRFVARVQKREGRLAVVPDHPSIRNVLKARIKNSLDEDSIADGDWVVARLVRHPLKENDRGFFSQIDELVAKADNPAVPWRVTLARHALEQECPDAGS
;
A
#
# COMPACT_ATOMS: atom_id res chain seq x y z
N MET A 1 8.98 -28.76 24.89
CA MET A 1 9.15 -27.47 25.58
C MET A 1 10.53 -26.91 25.23
N LEU A 2 10.63 -25.87 24.36
CA LEU A 2 11.91 -25.23 24.02
C LEU A 2 12.33 -24.23 25.11
N GLN A 3 12.52 -24.74 26.33
CA GLN A 3 13.10 -23.99 27.42
C GLN A 3 14.61 -23.96 27.21
N ASN A 4 15.10 -22.92 26.53
CA ASN A 4 16.46 -22.34 26.58
C ASN A 4 16.64 -21.45 25.34
N ASN A 5 16.12 -20.22 25.37
CA ASN A 5 16.10 -19.37 24.17
C ASN A 5 16.77 -18.00 24.36
N SER A 6 17.46 -17.72 25.48
CA SER A 6 18.23 -16.48 25.63
C SER A 6 19.43 -16.45 24.67
N LEU A 7 20.15 -17.55 24.52
CA LEU A 7 21.30 -17.67 23.61
C LEU A 7 20.88 -17.63 22.13
N LEU A 8 19.75 -18.27 21.80
CA LEU A 8 19.17 -18.25 20.45
C LEU A 8 18.58 -16.87 20.10
N ALA A 9 18.01 -16.15 21.07
CA ALA A 9 17.58 -14.76 20.89
C ALA A 9 18.79 -13.84 20.66
N GLN A 10 19.88 -14.02 21.42
CA GLN A 10 21.14 -13.32 21.22
C GLN A 10 21.77 -13.61 19.84
N LEU A 11 21.81 -14.89 19.42
CA LEU A 11 22.28 -15.28 18.09
C LEU A 11 21.42 -14.67 16.98
N LYS A 12 20.09 -14.66 17.13
CA LYS A 12 19.20 -13.99 16.17
C LYS A 12 19.42 -12.49 16.12
N GLN A 13 19.65 -11.84 17.25
CA GLN A 13 19.97 -10.40 17.31
C GLN A 13 21.32 -10.11 16.61
N GLN A 14 22.37 -10.87 16.92
CA GLN A 14 23.67 -10.72 16.27
C GLN A 14 23.59 -10.93 14.75
N ILE A 15 22.85 -11.94 14.29
CA ILE A 15 22.65 -12.16 12.84
C ILE A 15 21.96 -10.96 12.19
N ARG A 16 20.94 -10.38 12.85
CA ARG A 16 20.23 -9.20 12.35
C ARG A 16 21.10 -7.94 12.29
N GLU A 17 22.05 -7.79 13.20
CA GLU A 17 22.98 -6.64 13.24
C GLU A 17 24.08 -6.76 12.18
N THR A 18 24.48 -7.97 11.82
CA THR A 18 25.59 -8.18 10.87
C THR A 18 25.13 -8.26 9.40
N THR A 19 23.82 -8.38 9.15
CA THR A 19 23.31 -8.52 7.77
C THR A 19 23.24 -7.16 7.07
N PRO A 20 23.75 -7.04 5.83
CA PRO A 20 23.71 -5.79 5.08
C PRO A 20 22.28 -5.34 4.82
N ARG A 21 22.03 -4.04 5.03
CA ARG A 21 20.74 -3.40 4.82
C ARG A 21 20.83 -2.39 3.69
N ALA A 22 19.77 -2.27 2.93
CA ALA A 22 19.62 -1.27 1.89
C ALA A 22 18.32 -0.50 2.09
N GLU A 23 18.40 0.81 1.88
CA GLU A 23 17.24 1.68 1.82
C GLU A 23 16.94 2.01 0.37
N GLY A 24 15.65 2.00 0.01
CA GLY A 24 15.24 2.37 -1.34
C GLY A 24 13.73 2.42 -1.54
N VAL A 25 13.34 2.65 -2.79
CA VAL A 25 11.94 2.73 -3.22
C VAL A 25 11.53 1.45 -3.93
N ILE A 26 10.35 0.93 -3.57
CA ILE A 26 9.79 -0.28 -4.18
C ILE A 26 9.17 0.04 -5.55
N LYS A 27 9.66 -0.66 -6.57
CA LYS A 27 9.09 -0.71 -7.92
C LYS A 27 8.42 -2.06 -8.15
N ALA A 28 7.09 -2.09 -8.00
CA ALA A 28 6.29 -3.25 -8.36
C ALA A 28 6.25 -3.48 -9.88
N THR A 29 6.23 -4.75 -10.30
CA THR A 29 6.00 -5.15 -11.70
C THR A 29 4.69 -5.93 -11.85
N GLU A 30 4.19 -6.07 -13.07
CA GLU A 30 2.93 -6.79 -13.33
C GLU A 30 2.99 -8.29 -13.01
N LYS A 31 4.20 -8.86 -12.95
CA LYS A 31 4.43 -10.30 -12.72
C LYS A 31 4.43 -10.68 -11.24
N GLY A 32 4.14 -9.75 -10.33
CA GLY A 32 4.02 -9.99 -8.89
C GLY A 32 5.33 -10.02 -8.11
N PHE A 33 6.47 -9.84 -8.77
CA PHE A 33 7.74 -9.48 -8.14
C PHE A 33 8.00 -7.98 -8.29
N GLY A 34 8.99 -7.46 -7.57
CA GLY A 34 9.39 -6.07 -7.67
C GLY A 34 10.89 -5.89 -7.55
N PHE A 35 11.31 -4.64 -7.57
CA PHE A 35 12.68 -4.24 -7.32
C PHE A 35 12.72 -3.16 -6.25
N LEU A 36 13.76 -3.17 -5.43
CA LEU A 36 14.10 -2.07 -4.54
C LEU A 36 15.18 -1.24 -5.24
N GLU A 37 14.84 -0.03 -5.65
CA GLU A 37 15.82 0.93 -6.19
C GLU A 37 16.39 1.74 -5.03
N THR A 38 17.69 1.58 -4.79
CA THR A 38 18.39 2.36 -3.76
C THR A 38 18.77 3.74 -4.28
N ASP A 39 19.03 4.66 -3.36
CA ASP A 39 19.51 6.02 -3.71
C ASP A 39 20.87 6.00 -4.44
N SER A 40 21.62 4.91 -4.31
CA SER A 40 22.90 4.68 -5.01
C SER A 40 22.74 4.25 -6.48
N GLY A 41 21.50 4.00 -6.93
CA GLY A 41 21.19 3.52 -8.28
C GLY A 41 21.28 2.00 -8.45
N GLU A 42 21.57 1.26 -7.39
CA GLU A 42 21.50 -0.21 -7.41
C GLU A 42 20.06 -0.70 -7.27
N SER A 43 19.69 -1.70 -8.07
CA SER A 43 18.38 -2.35 -8.02
C SER A 43 18.49 -3.77 -7.45
N TYR A 44 17.74 -4.04 -6.39
CA TYR A 44 17.68 -5.36 -5.76
C TYR A 44 16.37 -6.08 -6.05
N PHE A 45 16.40 -7.40 -6.23
CA PHE A 45 15.20 -8.18 -6.52
C PHE A 45 14.35 -8.42 -5.26
N VAL A 46 13.07 -8.04 -5.31
CA VAL A 46 12.09 -8.30 -4.24
C VAL A 46 11.22 -9.48 -4.64
N PRO A 47 11.28 -10.61 -3.91
CA PRO A 47 10.54 -11.81 -4.27
C PRO A 47 9.03 -11.63 -4.06
N PRO A 48 8.17 -12.39 -4.78
CA PRO A 48 6.71 -12.25 -4.66
C PRO A 48 6.13 -12.37 -3.24
N PRO A 49 6.64 -13.22 -2.33
CA PRO A 49 6.17 -13.26 -0.94
C PRO A 49 6.42 -11.94 -0.19
N ALA A 50 7.58 -11.31 -0.40
CA ALA A 50 7.93 -10.03 0.19
C ALA A 50 7.11 -8.88 -0.40
N MET A 51 6.83 -8.92 -1.71
CA MET A 51 5.96 -7.96 -2.39
C MET A 51 4.52 -7.91 -1.87
N LYS A 52 4.04 -8.95 -1.17
CA LYS A 52 2.71 -8.92 -0.54
C LYS A 52 2.64 -7.99 0.69
N GLN A 53 3.79 -7.55 1.19
CA GLN A 53 3.89 -6.72 2.40
C GLN A 53 4.14 -5.24 2.09
N VAL A 54 4.41 -4.91 0.83
CA VAL A 54 4.75 -3.57 0.34
C VAL A 54 3.91 -3.19 -0.89
N LEU A 55 3.81 -1.90 -1.17
CA LEU A 55 3.19 -1.33 -2.35
C LEU A 55 4.24 -0.65 -3.23
N HIS A 56 3.86 -0.40 -4.49
CA HIS A 56 4.67 0.41 -5.38
C HIS A 56 4.81 1.83 -4.80
N GLY A 57 6.03 2.37 -4.80
CA GLY A 57 6.32 3.70 -4.29
C GLY A 57 6.63 3.75 -2.79
N ASP A 58 6.48 2.65 -2.05
CA ASP A 58 6.89 2.61 -0.65
C ASP A 58 8.40 2.73 -0.55
N ARG A 59 8.86 3.60 0.37
CA ARG A 59 10.26 3.70 0.76
C ARG A 59 10.49 2.82 1.98
N VAL A 60 11.36 1.83 1.84
CA VAL A 60 11.57 0.79 2.85
C VAL A 60 13.05 0.56 3.10
N GLU A 61 13.36 0.18 4.33
CA GLU A 61 14.61 -0.46 4.69
C GLU A 61 14.44 -1.97 4.51
N ALA A 62 15.32 -2.59 3.73
CA ALA A 62 15.28 -4.00 3.43
C ALA A 62 16.61 -4.68 3.76
N VAL A 63 16.53 -5.92 4.20
CA VAL A 63 17.69 -6.76 4.47
C VAL A 63 18.08 -7.49 3.19
N ILE A 64 19.37 -7.41 2.81
CA ILE A 64 19.90 -8.08 1.63
C ILE A 64 20.27 -9.52 2.02
N HIS A 65 19.67 -10.47 1.32
CA HIS A 65 20.01 -11.88 1.40
C HIS A 65 20.71 -12.32 0.11
N GLU A 66 21.94 -12.81 0.25
CA GLU A 66 22.70 -13.40 -0.85
C GLU A 66 22.54 -14.93 -0.82
N ASN A 67 21.81 -15.47 -1.80
CA ASN A 67 21.67 -16.91 -1.99
C ASN A 67 22.37 -17.30 -3.29
N GLY A 68 23.68 -17.57 -3.19
CA GLY A 68 24.54 -17.83 -4.35
C GLY A 68 24.65 -16.58 -5.24
N ASP A 69 24.39 -16.74 -6.54
CA ASP A 69 24.49 -15.63 -7.51
C ASP A 69 23.30 -14.64 -7.47
N LYS A 70 22.26 -14.90 -6.68
CA LYS A 70 21.06 -14.05 -6.60
C LYS A 70 21.02 -13.28 -5.29
N LYS A 71 21.06 -11.96 -5.41
CA LYS A 71 20.77 -11.02 -4.31
C LYS A 71 19.26 -10.76 -4.27
N SER A 72 18.62 -11.16 -3.18
CA SER A 72 17.21 -10.86 -2.90
C SER A 72 17.10 -9.95 -1.69
N VAL A 73 16.08 -9.10 -1.66
CA VAL A 73 15.81 -8.22 -0.53
C VAL A 73 14.49 -8.56 0.13
N GLU A 74 14.47 -8.49 1.46
CA GLU A 74 13.26 -8.62 2.26
C GLU A 74 13.01 -7.29 3.01
N PRO A 75 11.89 -6.59 2.74
CA PRO A 75 11.53 -5.37 3.44
C PRO A 75 11.34 -5.65 4.94
N GLU A 76 12.06 -4.92 5.79
CA GLU A 76 11.97 -5.04 7.24
C GLU A 76 11.19 -3.88 7.84
N LYS A 77 11.42 -2.65 7.37
CA LYS A 77 10.85 -1.45 7.98
C LYS A 77 10.37 -0.46 6.92
N LEU A 78 9.17 0.09 7.15
CA LEU A 78 8.62 1.17 6.34
C LEU A 78 9.17 2.52 6.82
N ILE A 79 9.75 3.29 5.89
CA ILE A 79 10.22 4.65 6.13
C ILE A 79 9.12 5.62 5.71
N GLU A 80 8.63 5.48 4.48
CA GLU A 80 7.58 6.32 3.91
C GLU A 80 6.60 5.47 3.10
N ALA A 81 5.31 5.68 3.30
CA ALA A 81 4.28 5.03 2.51
C ALA A 81 4.14 5.76 1.16
N GLY A 82 4.23 5.03 0.06
CA GLY A 82 4.02 5.57 -1.28
C GLY A 82 2.55 5.89 -1.58
N LEU A 83 1.63 5.36 -0.75
CA LEU A 83 0.20 5.54 -0.89
C LEU A 83 -0.43 5.91 0.45
N ASP A 84 -0.92 7.14 0.58
CA ASP A 84 -1.72 7.59 1.73
C ASP A 84 -3.17 7.83 1.30
N ARG A 85 -3.48 8.97 0.69
CA ARG A 85 -4.79 9.29 0.09
C ARG A 85 -4.79 8.99 -1.41
N PHE A 86 -5.75 8.22 -1.88
CA PHE A 86 -5.81 7.79 -3.27
C PHE A 86 -7.25 7.63 -3.76
N VAL A 87 -7.42 7.78 -5.08
CA VAL A 87 -8.67 7.44 -5.74
C VAL A 87 -8.67 5.95 -6.07
N ALA A 88 -9.80 5.29 -5.83
CA ALA A 88 -9.95 3.87 -6.05
C ALA A 88 -11.33 3.52 -6.58
N ARG A 89 -11.41 2.35 -7.21
CA ARG A 89 -12.69 1.72 -7.55
C ARG A 89 -13.10 0.77 -6.45
N VAL A 90 -14.37 0.83 -6.07
CA VAL A 90 -14.96 -0.09 -5.09
C VAL A 90 -15.15 -1.45 -5.75
N GLN A 91 -14.77 -2.49 -5.00
CA GLN A 91 -15.06 -3.88 -5.32
C GLN A 91 -15.81 -4.51 -4.14
N LYS A 92 -17.07 -4.89 -4.34
CA LYS A 92 -17.91 -5.55 -3.33
C LYS A 92 -18.01 -7.03 -3.66
N ARG A 93 -17.41 -7.89 -2.82
CA ARG A 93 -17.48 -9.36 -2.97
C ARG A 93 -18.00 -9.99 -1.69
N GLU A 94 -19.08 -10.76 -1.77
CA GLU A 94 -19.64 -11.54 -0.64
C GLU A 94 -19.89 -10.69 0.62
N GLY A 95 -20.37 -9.46 0.46
CA GLY A 95 -20.60 -8.53 1.58
C GLY A 95 -19.34 -7.91 2.18
N ARG A 96 -18.15 -8.17 1.60
CA ARG A 96 -16.90 -7.51 1.98
C ARG A 96 -16.57 -6.41 0.99
N LEU A 97 -16.25 -5.24 1.52
CA LEU A 97 -15.79 -4.10 0.75
C LEU A 97 -14.27 -4.15 0.58
N ALA A 98 -13.85 -3.97 -0.66
CA ALA A 98 -12.48 -3.77 -1.04
C ALA A 98 -12.39 -2.59 -2.01
N VAL A 99 -11.20 -2.06 -2.17
CA VAL A 99 -10.90 -0.99 -3.12
C VAL A 99 -9.67 -1.35 -3.93
N VAL A 100 -9.68 -0.96 -5.19
CA VAL A 100 -8.53 -1.11 -6.10
C VAL A 100 -8.05 0.29 -6.46
N PRO A 101 -6.83 0.69 -6.05
CA PRO A 101 -6.27 1.99 -6.40
C PRO A 101 -6.22 2.23 -7.91
N ASP A 102 -6.53 3.45 -8.33
CA ASP A 102 -6.46 3.88 -9.73
C ASP A 102 -5.02 4.29 -10.12
N HIS A 103 -4.11 3.30 -10.09
CA HIS A 103 -2.70 3.50 -10.42
C HIS A 103 -2.20 2.39 -11.35
N PRO A 104 -1.47 2.69 -12.44
CA PRO A 104 -1.08 1.68 -13.44
C PRO A 104 -0.23 0.54 -12.85
N SER A 105 0.60 0.86 -11.85
CA SER A 105 1.52 -0.09 -11.20
C SER A 105 0.97 -0.74 -9.93
N ILE A 106 -0.23 -0.36 -9.45
CA ILE A 106 -0.84 -0.92 -8.23
C ILE A 106 -2.15 -1.59 -8.61
N ARG A 107 -2.16 -2.93 -8.61
CA ARG A 107 -3.36 -3.74 -8.91
C ARG A 107 -3.88 -4.50 -7.69
N ASN A 108 -3.35 -4.18 -6.52
CA ASN A 108 -3.63 -4.87 -5.29
C ASN A 108 -5.06 -4.55 -4.84
N VAL A 109 -5.83 -5.59 -4.52
CA VAL A 109 -7.15 -5.45 -3.90
C VAL A 109 -6.93 -5.18 -2.41
N LEU A 110 -7.22 -3.96 -1.98
CA LEU A 110 -7.06 -3.54 -0.58
C LEU A 110 -8.39 -3.71 0.15
N LYS A 111 -8.37 -4.36 1.31
CA LYS A 111 -9.56 -4.43 2.15
C LYS A 111 -9.91 -3.03 2.63
N ALA A 112 -11.19 -2.71 2.61
CA ALA A 112 -11.67 -1.39 2.97
C ALA A 112 -12.84 -1.47 3.96
N ARG A 113 -13.00 -0.40 4.74
CA ARG A 113 -14.27 -0.10 5.42
C ARG A 113 -14.74 1.28 5.02
N ILE A 114 -16.03 1.51 5.16
CA ILE A 114 -16.61 2.84 4.99
C ILE A 114 -16.41 3.60 6.31
N LYS A 115 -16.11 4.90 6.20
CA LYS A 115 -16.11 5.80 7.35
C LYS A 115 -17.54 5.86 7.93
N ASN A 116 -17.67 5.79 9.25
CA ASN A 116 -18.98 5.75 9.93
C ASN A 116 -19.95 6.90 9.57
N SER A 117 -19.45 7.99 8.95
CA SER A 117 -20.26 9.11 8.48
C SER A 117 -20.86 8.92 7.08
N LEU A 118 -20.56 7.82 6.37
CA LEU A 118 -21.13 7.49 5.07
C LEU A 118 -22.02 6.27 5.16
N ASP A 119 -23.13 6.32 4.41
CA ASP A 119 -24.08 5.22 4.32
C ASP A 119 -23.54 4.10 3.41
N GLU A 120 -23.54 2.87 3.92
CA GLU A 120 -23.08 1.70 3.17
C GLU A 120 -23.93 1.41 1.93
N ASP A 121 -25.23 1.71 1.99
CA ASP A 121 -26.16 1.55 0.87
C ASP A 121 -25.89 2.54 -0.27
N SER A 122 -25.19 3.64 0.02
CA SER A 122 -24.83 4.64 -0.99
C SER A 122 -23.67 4.20 -1.88
N ILE A 123 -23.00 3.09 -1.58
CA ILE A 123 -21.81 2.63 -2.32
C ILE A 123 -22.09 1.27 -2.99
N ALA A 124 -21.99 1.26 -4.32
CA ALA A 124 -22.15 0.08 -5.15
C ALA A 124 -20.80 -0.43 -5.69
N ASP A 125 -20.81 -1.64 -6.24
CA ASP A 125 -19.65 -2.20 -6.94
C ASP A 125 -19.31 -1.35 -8.18
N GLY A 126 -18.03 -1.05 -8.37
CA GLY A 126 -17.55 -0.21 -9.48
C GLY A 126 -17.58 1.30 -9.22
N ASP A 127 -18.13 1.77 -8.10
CA ASP A 127 -18.15 3.19 -7.76
C ASP A 127 -16.73 3.74 -7.51
N TRP A 128 -16.56 5.03 -7.78
CA TRP A 128 -15.32 5.75 -7.58
C TRP A 128 -15.33 6.43 -6.22
N VAL A 129 -14.29 6.18 -5.43
CA VAL A 129 -14.17 6.68 -4.06
C VAL A 129 -12.79 7.25 -3.81
N VAL A 130 -12.71 8.16 -2.84
CA VAL A 130 -11.45 8.52 -2.19
C VAL A 130 -11.27 7.61 -0.99
N ALA A 131 -10.13 6.94 -0.92
CA ALA A 131 -9.74 6.12 0.20
C ALA A 131 -8.40 6.60 0.78
N ARG A 132 -8.19 6.29 2.06
CA ARG A 132 -6.91 6.44 2.75
C ARG A 132 -6.39 5.11 3.25
N LEU A 133 -5.07 4.93 3.21
CA LEU A 133 -4.41 3.77 3.77
C LEU A 133 -4.24 3.94 5.28
N VAL A 134 -4.99 3.16 6.07
CA VAL A 134 -4.95 3.25 7.54
C VAL A 134 -3.93 2.29 8.13
N ARG A 135 -3.84 1.07 7.58
CA ARG A 135 -2.95 0.02 8.06
C ARG A 135 -2.00 -0.46 6.98
N HIS A 136 -0.77 -0.72 7.40
CA HIS A 136 0.31 -1.17 6.52
C HIS A 136 1.05 -2.36 7.14
N PRO A 137 1.28 -3.48 6.44
CA PRO A 137 1.91 -4.69 6.99
C PRO A 137 3.25 -4.48 7.70
N LEU A 138 4.07 -3.55 7.22
CA LEU A 138 5.36 -3.19 7.82
C LEU A 138 5.27 -2.33 9.10
N LYS A 139 4.07 -2.01 9.61
CA LYS A 139 3.90 -1.36 10.93
C LYS A 139 3.69 -2.42 12.00
N GLU A 140 4.30 -2.25 13.18
CA GLU A 140 4.41 -3.28 14.24
C GLU A 140 3.08 -3.92 14.71
N ASN A 141 1.92 -3.28 14.49
CA ASN A 141 0.62 -3.78 14.94
C ASN A 141 -0.32 -4.25 13.81
N ASP A 142 0.11 -4.13 12.56
CA ASP A 142 -0.75 -4.33 11.40
C ASP A 142 -0.40 -5.61 10.66
N ARG A 143 -1.40 -6.49 10.47
CA ARG A 143 -1.20 -7.80 9.81
C ARG A 143 -1.48 -7.77 8.30
N GLY A 144 -1.80 -6.61 7.74
CA GLY A 144 -2.26 -6.50 6.36
C GLY A 144 -2.63 -5.07 5.98
N PHE A 145 -2.75 -4.83 4.68
CA PHE A 145 -3.26 -3.56 4.18
C PHE A 145 -4.72 -3.39 4.54
N PHE A 146 -5.04 -2.22 5.09
CA PHE A 146 -6.40 -1.84 5.38
C PHE A 146 -6.60 -0.38 5.02
N SER A 147 -7.63 -0.12 4.23
CA SER A 147 -8.00 1.21 3.78
C SER A 147 -9.33 1.63 4.37
N GLN A 148 -9.56 2.93 4.41
CA GLN A 148 -10.82 3.52 4.80
C GLN A 148 -11.32 4.39 3.65
N ILE A 149 -12.56 4.18 3.25
CA ILE A 149 -13.25 5.02 2.28
C ILE A 149 -13.72 6.27 3.00
N ASP A 150 -13.21 7.43 2.59
CA ASP A 150 -13.58 8.72 3.18
C ASP A 150 -14.71 9.39 2.44
N GLU A 151 -14.77 9.28 1.11
CA GLU A 151 -15.71 10.03 0.27
C GLU A 151 -16.11 9.23 -0.98
N LEU A 152 -17.39 9.35 -1.38
CA LEU A 152 -17.87 8.87 -2.68
C LEU A 152 -17.63 9.97 -3.72
N VAL A 153 -16.77 9.69 -4.70
CA VAL A 153 -16.45 10.62 -5.79
C VAL A 153 -17.52 10.58 -6.85
N ALA A 154 -17.85 9.40 -7.38
CA ALA A 154 -18.81 9.27 -8.46
C ALA A 154 -19.36 7.85 -8.55
N LYS A 155 -20.58 7.72 -9.07
CA LYS A 155 -21.12 6.43 -9.48
C LYS A 155 -20.41 5.92 -10.73
N ALA A 156 -20.31 4.61 -10.87
CA ALA A 156 -19.67 3.97 -12.02
C ALA A 156 -20.21 4.48 -13.37
N ASP A 157 -21.51 4.77 -13.42
CA ASP A 157 -22.23 5.16 -14.64
C ASP A 157 -22.20 6.68 -14.91
N ASN A 158 -21.51 7.47 -14.09
CA ASN A 158 -21.54 8.93 -14.21
C ASN A 158 -20.59 9.40 -15.33
N PRO A 159 -21.08 10.13 -16.36
CA PRO A 159 -20.23 10.61 -17.45
C PRO A 159 -19.18 11.64 -16.99
N ALA A 160 -19.35 12.28 -15.84
CA ALA A 160 -18.40 13.23 -15.25
C ALA A 160 -17.24 12.56 -14.48
N VAL A 161 -17.15 11.22 -14.49
CA VAL A 161 -16.08 10.46 -13.81
C VAL A 161 -14.67 11.01 -14.08
N PRO A 162 -14.24 11.28 -15.34
CA PRO A 162 -12.89 11.75 -15.60
C PRO A 162 -12.54 13.06 -14.88
N TRP A 163 -13.50 13.98 -14.82
CA TRP A 163 -13.32 15.28 -14.19
C TRP A 163 -13.29 15.15 -12.66
N ARG A 164 -14.27 14.44 -12.08
CA ARG A 164 -14.40 14.29 -10.62
C ARG A 164 -13.24 13.48 -10.02
N VAL A 165 -12.76 12.46 -10.72
CA VAL A 165 -11.57 11.68 -10.32
C VAL A 165 -10.32 12.55 -10.31
N THR A 166 -10.16 13.41 -11.31
CA THR A 166 -8.99 14.31 -11.41
C THR A 166 -9.00 15.34 -10.29
N LEU A 167 -10.15 15.99 -10.03
CA LEU A 167 -10.31 16.92 -8.90
C LEU A 167 -10.04 16.23 -7.56
N ALA A 168 -10.64 15.05 -7.35
CA ALA A 168 -10.46 14.28 -6.14
C ALA A 168 -8.99 13.87 -5.93
N ARG A 169 -8.26 13.49 -6.98
CA ARG A 169 -6.84 13.12 -6.92
C ARG A 169 -5.96 14.25 -6.41
N HIS A 170 -6.22 15.48 -6.84
CA HIS A 170 -5.46 16.67 -6.43
C HIS A 170 -6.00 17.35 -5.17
N ALA A 171 -7.01 16.76 -4.51
CA ALA A 171 -7.68 17.34 -3.35
C ALA A 171 -8.18 18.78 -3.60
N LEU A 172 -8.64 19.05 -4.83
CA LEU A 172 -9.20 20.35 -5.20
C LEU A 172 -10.70 20.40 -4.87
N GLU A 173 -11.18 21.57 -4.48
CA GLU A 173 -12.62 21.77 -4.25
C GLU A 173 -13.41 21.48 -5.53
N GLN A 174 -14.54 20.77 -5.38
CA GLN A 174 -15.47 20.50 -6.49
C GLN A 174 -16.54 21.59 -6.65
N GLU A 175 -16.71 22.44 -5.64
CA GLU A 175 -17.71 23.50 -5.63
C GLU A 175 -17.06 24.85 -5.93
N CYS A 176 -17.80 25.69 -6.66
CA CYS A 176 -17.43 27.09 -6.81
C CYS A 176 -17.51 27.75 -5.43
N PRO A 177 -16.54 28.59 -5.02
CA PRO A 177 -16.65 29.33 -3.78
C PRO A 177 -17.94 30.16 -3.78
N ASP A 178 -18.66 30.14 -2.65
CA ASP A 178 -19.86 30.96 -2.49
C ASP A 178 -19.50 32.42 -2.74
N ALA A 179 -20.22 33.05 -3.66
CA ALA A 179 -20.10 34.48 -3.89
C ALA A 179 -20.51 35.18 -2.59
N GLY A 180 -19.51 35.67 -1.85
CA GLY A 180 -19.72 36.35 -0.57
C GLY A 180 -20.83 37.38 -0.68
N SER A 181 -21.78 37.31 0.25
CA SER A 181 -22.83 38.32 0.41
C SER A 181 -22.34 39.54 1.17
#